data_AF-A0ABD1FF10-F1
#
_entry.id   AF-A0ABD1FF10-F1
#
_cell.length_a   1.000
_cell.length_b   1.000
_cell.length_c   1.000
_cell.angle_alpha   90.00
_cell.angle_beta   90.00
_cell.angle_gamma   90.00
#
_symmetry.space_group_name_H-M   'P 1'
#
loop_
_entity.id
_entity.type
_entity.pdbx_description
1 polymer ?
#
loop_
_entity_poly.entity_id
_entity_poly.type
_entity_poly.pdbx_seq_one_letter_code
_entity_poly.pdbx_strand_id
1 'polypeptide(L)'
;MRLEDNETPGSVRLSQFLPYVAQLITEHRYEPASPEVLLEAFRTLDPEQQGYLTKEHMSTLMTQDGEPFNQDELAEMLEIAIDPQTHTIPYEYYINQLMYEPTGENNVYTLADRVEAEKPPPPPPLRRMSSYYRSLENIFELD
;
A
#
# COMPACT_ATOMS: atom_id res chain seq x y z
N MET A 1 9.79 16.73 1.54
CA MET A 1 10.70 15.94 2.39
C MET A 1 11.68 15.26 1.46
N ARG A 2 12.99 15.56 1.55
CA ARG A 2 13.99 15.00 0.63
C ARG A 2 14.66 13.82 1.34
N LEU A 3 14.24 12.61 0.96
CA LEU A 3 14.79 11.34 1.49
C LEU A 3 16.15 10.99 0.87
N GLU A 4 16.43 11.55 -0.30
CA GLU A 4 17.69 11.38 -1.02
C GLU A 4 18.86 12.05 -0.29
N ASP A 5 19.99 11.34 -0.23
CA ASP A 5 21.25 11.87 0.32
C ASP A 5 21.83 12.94 -0.63
N ASN A 6 22.10 14.13 -0.08
CA ASN A 6 22.67 15.23 -0.84
C ASN A 6 24.15 15.02 -1.20
N GLU A 7 24.88 14.17 -0.47
CA GLU A 7 26.29 13.87 -0.71
C GLU A 7 26.47 12.71 -1.71
N THR A 8 25.47 11.83 -1.80
CA THR A 8 25.47 10.65 -2.68
C THR A 8 24.13 10.54 -3.41
N PRO A 9 23.99 11.27 -4.54
CA PRO A 9 22.76 11.27 -5.35
C PRO A 9 22.31 9.87 -5.72
N GLY A 10 21.00 9.63 -5.70
CA GLY A 10 20.40 8.31 -5.94
C GLY A 10 20.48 7.34 -4.75
N SER A 11 21.02 7.74 -3.60
CA SER A 11 21.01 6.92 -2.38
C SER A 11 20.11 7.50 -1.30
N VAL A 12 19.67 6.64 -0.38
CA VAL A 12 18.88 7.02 0.80
C VAL A 12 19.51 6.42 2.05
N ARG A 13 19.56 7.20 3.14
CA ARG A 13 20.04 6.68 4.43
C ARG A 13 18.96 5.84 5.07
N LEU A 14 19.28 4.61 5.47
CA LEU A 14 18.32 3.70 6.11
C LEU A 14 17.63 4.34 7.34
N SER A 15 18.37 5.12 8.13
CA SER A 15 17.83 5.83 9.30
C SER A 15 16.74 6.86 8.96
N GLN A 16 16.71 7.37 7.73
CA GLN A 16 15.70 8.31 7.25
C GLN A 16 14.58 7.58 6.48
N PHE A 17 14.94 6.54 5.71
CA PHE A 17 14.02 5.74 4.91
C PHE A 17 13.09 4.88 5.77
N LEU A 18 13.65 4.18 6.77
CA LEU A 18 12.92 3.19 7.54
C LEU A 18 11.70 3.78 8.28
N PRO A 19 11.80 4.91 9.01
CA PRO A 19 10.63 5.51 9.65
C PRO A 19 9.54 5.91 8.65
N TYR A 20 9.94 6.41 7.48
CA TYR A 20 9.02 6.83 6.44
C TYR A 20 8.27 5.64 5.83
N VAL A 21 8.98 4.59 5.42
CA VAL A 21 8.35 3.41 4.84
C VAL A 21 7.55 2.61 5.87
N ALA A 22 8.02 2.53 7.12
CA ALA A 22 7.24 1.94 8.20
C ALA A 22 5.88 2.65 8.34
N GLN A 23 5.85 3.99 8.33
CA GLN A 23 4.60 4.74 8.35
C GLN A 23 3.70 4.43 7.15
N LEU A 24 4.26 4.37 5.93
CA LEU A 24 3.49 4.04 4.72
C LEU A 24 2.84 2.64 4.79
N ILE A 25 3.57 1.66 5.31
CA ILE A 25 3.10 0.28 5.49
C ILE A 25 2.00 0.26 6.57
N THR A 26 2.23 0.90 7.72
CA THR A 26 1.23 1.01 8.80
C THR A 26 -0.04 1.73 8.36
N GLU A 27 0.04 2.66 7.42
CA GLU A 27 -1.11 3.36 6.84
C GLU A 27 -1.73 2.63 5.64
N HIS A 28 -1.24 1.44 5.27
CA HIS A 28 -1.71 0.62 4.13
C HIS A 28 -1.74 1.38 2.80
N ARG A 29 -0.87 2.39 2.62
CA ARG A 29 -0.96 3.33 1.49
C ARG A 29 -0.66 2.73 0.12
N TYR A 30 0.09 1.63 0.08
CA TYR A 30 0.51 0.94 -1.13
C TYR A 30 0.17 -0.55 -1.07
N GLU A 31 -0.83 -0.91 -0.27
CA GLU A 31 -1.31 -2.28 -0.19
C GLU A 31 -1.84 -2.72 -1.56
N PRO A 32 -1.36 -3.84 -2.14
CA PRO A 32 -1.84 -4.32 -3.42
C PRO A 32 -3.35 -4.56 -3.38
N ALA A 33 -4.03 -4.21 -4.48
CA ALA A 33 -5.44 -4.53 -4.63
C ALA A 33 -5.65 -6.05 -4.66
N SER A 34 -6.75 -6.50 -4.07
CA SER A 34 -7.18 -7.90 -4.15
C SER A 34 -7.45 -8.31 -5.61
N PRO A 35 -7.35 -9.60 -5.95
CA PRO A 35 -7.58 -10.10 -7.31
C PRO A 35 -8.97 -9.77 -7.84
N GLU A 36 -9.97 -9.80 -6.97
CA GLU A 36 -11.36 -9.49 -7.32
C GLU A 36 -11.49 -8.03 -7.75
N VAL A 37 -10.84 -7.11 -7.04
CA VAL A 37 -10.82 -5.68 -7.38
C VAL A 37 -10.09 -5.44 -8.71
N LEU A 38 -8.96 -6.12 -8.94
CA LEU A 38 -8.24 -6.04 -10.21
C LEU A 38 -9.09 -6.57 -11.36
N LEU A 39 -9.76 -7.71 -11.17
CA LEU A 39 -10.62 -8.32 -12.17
C LEU A 39 -11.79 -7.40 -12.54
N GLU A 40 -12.44 -6.79 -11.57
CA GLU A 40 -13.50 -5.81 -11.82
C GLU A 40 -12.98 -4.57 -12.56
N ALA A 41 -11.77 -4.09 -12.23
CA ALA A 41 -11.15 -3.00 -12.97
C ALA A 41 -10.93 -3.37 -14.44
N PHE A 42 -10.37 -4.55 -14.75
CA PHE A 42 -10.22 -5.00 -16.13
C PHE A 42 -11.55 -5.17 -16.86
N ARG A 43 -12.60 -5.67 -16.19
CA ARG A 43 -13.95 -5.77 -16.76
C ARG A 43 -14.53 -4.41 -17.15
N THR A 44 -14.20 -3.35 -16.42
CA THR A 44 -14.63 -1.99 -16.80
C THR A 44 -13.94 -1.48 -18.07
N LEU A 45 -12.74 -2.01 -18.38
CA LEU A 45 -11.97 -1.71 -19.58
C LEU A 45 -12.36 -2.60 -20.77
N ASP A 46 -13.05 -3.71 -20.51
CA ASP A 46 -13.53 -4.70 -21.49
C ASP A 46 -15.08 -4.73 -21.52
N PRO A 47 -15.74 -3.68 -22.04
CA PRO A 47 -17.20 -3.62 -22.05
C PRO A 47 -17.86 -4.71 -22.91
N GLU A 48 -17.13 -5.27 -23.86
CA GLU A 48 -17.59 -6.36 -24.71
C GLU A 48 -17.41 -7.75 -24.07
N GLN A 49 -16.78 -7.83 -22.89
CA GLN A 49 -16.53 -9.06 -22.14
C GLN A 49 -15.77 -10.11 -22.97
N GLN A 50 -14.77 -9.67 -23.72
CA GLN A 50 -13.91 -10.55 -24.51
C GLN A 50 -12.98 -11.42 -23.64
N GLY A 51 -12.71 -11.01 -22.40
CA GLY A 51 -11.79 -11.70 -21.49
C GLY A 51 -10.33 -11.28 -21.65
N TYR A 52 -10.04 -10.31 -22.50
CA TYR A 52 -8.70 -9.80 -22.77
C TYR A 52 -8.72 -8.34 -23.19
N LEU A 53 -7.58 -7.66 -23.08
CA LEU A 53 -7.34 -6.35 -23.71
C LEU A 53 -6.34 -6.49 -24.85
N THR A 54 -6.42 -5.64 -25.87
CA THR A 54 -5.37 -5.57 -26.89
C THR A 54 -4.14 -4.88 -26.33
N LYS A 55 -2.96 -5.21 -26.88
CA LYS A 55 -1.70 -4.53 -26.54
C LYS A 55 -1.83 -3.02 -26.71
N GLU A 56 -2.45 -2.56 -27.80
CA GLU A 56 -2.59 -1.15 -28.13
C GLU A 56 -3.46 -0.41 -27.10
N HIS A 57 -4.56 -1.04 -26.70
CA HIS A 57 -5.47 -0.45 -25.70
C HIS A 57 -4.79 -0.35 -24.34
N MET A 58 -4.15 -1.44 -23.87
CA MET A 58 -3.41 -1.43 -22.61
C MET A 58 -2.26 -0.41 -22.62
N SER A 59 -1.50 -0.35 -23.73
CA SER A 59 -0.41 0.62 -23.89
C SER A 59 -0.91 2.07 -23.79
N THR A 60 -2.09 2.34 -24.36
CA THR A 60 -2.73 3.65 -24.28
C THR A 60 -3.07 4.00 -22.83
N LEU A 61 -3.78 3.09 -22.13
CA LEU A 61 -4.18 3.31 -20.74
C LEU A 61 -2.96 3.56 -19.84
N MET A 62 -1.93 2.71 -19.92
CA MET A 62 -0.76 2.80 -19.04
C MET A 62 0.14 4.01 -19.32
N THR A 63 0.03 4.64 -20.50
CA THR A 63 0.86 5.81 -20.85
C THR A 63 0.12 7.14 -20.78
N GLN A 64 -1.21 7.13 -20.63
CA GLN A 64 -2.03 8.34 -20.66
C GLN A 64 -2.80 8.58 -19.36
N ASP A 65 -3.19 7.53 -18.65
CA ASP A 65 -4.01 7.64 -17.44
C ASP A 65 -3.18 7.38 -16.17
N GLY A 66 -3.54 8.05 -15.08
CA GLY A 66 -2.89 7.86 -13.78
C GLY A 66 -1.45 8.36 -13.73
N GLU A 67 -0.55 7.54 -13.15
CA GLU A 67 0.90 7.74 -13.21
C GLU A 67 1.42 7.03 -14.47
N PRO A 68 1.77 7.77 -15.54
CA PRO A 68 2.06 7.16 -16.82
C PRO A 68 3.38 6.42 -16.81
N PHE A 69 3.38 5.22 -17.36
CA PHE A 69 4.56 4.40 -17.51
C PHE A 69 5.47 4.99 -18.58
N ASN A 70 6.77 4.90 -18.36
CA ASN A 70 7.75 5.11 -19.41
C ASN A 70 7.82 3.91 -20.36
N GLN A 71 8.57 4.03 -21.46
CA GLN A 71 8.63 2.99 -22.48
C GLN A 71 9.27 1.69 -22.00
N ASP A 72 10.26 1.78 -21.11
CA ASP A 72 10.95 0.61 -20.56
C ASP A 72 10.03 -0.13 -19.56
N GLU A 73 9.35 0.60 -18.67
CA GLU A 73 8.34 0.06 -17.75
C GLU A 73 7.19 -0.63 -18.49
N LEU A 74 6.69 0.00 -19.58
CA LEU A 74 5.66 -0.59 -20.41
C LEU A 74 6.16 -1.87 -21.09
N ALA A 75 7.39 -1.87 -21.60
CA ALA A 75 7.96 -3.05 -22.26
C ALA A 75 8.11 -4.22 -21.28
N GLU A 76 8.64 -3.98 -20.08
CA GLU A 76 8.77 -4.98 -19.02
C GLU A 76 7.40 -5.53 -18.59
N MET A 77 6.40 -4.67 -18.43
CA MET A 77 5.04 -5.10 -18.11
C MET A 77 4.46 -6.01 -19.20
N LEU A 78 4.59 -5.61 -20.46
CA LEU A 78 4.03 -6.35 -21.60
C LEU A 78 4.72 -7.69 -21.83
N GLU A 79 6.00 -7.85 -21.45
CA GLU A 79 6.71 -9.13 -21.52
C GLU A 79 6.04 -10.21 -20.65
N ILE A 80 5.44 -9.81 -19.53
CA ILE A 80 4.73 -10.71 -18.62
C ILE A 80 3.25 -10.86 -19.03
N ALA A 81 2.64 -9.77 -19.51
CA ALA A 81 1.19 -9.69 -19.72
C ALA A 81 0.69 -10.25 -21.06
N ILE A 82 1.50 -10.18 -22.12
CA ILE A 82 1.06 -10.52 -23.48
C ILE A 82 1.10 -12.03 -23.73
N ASP A 83 0.03 -12.56 -24.29
CA ASP A 83 0.03 -13.86 -24.97
C ASP A 83 0.76 -13.73 -26.32
N PRO A 84 1.87 -14.47 -26.54
CA PRO A 84 2.68 -14.35 -27.74
C PRO A 84 1.99 -14.84 -29.03
N GLN A 85 0.91 -15.63 -28.92
CA GLN A 85 0.16 -16.13 -30.08
C GLN A 85 -0.94 -15.18 -30.50
N THR A 86 -1.68 -14.64 -29.53
CA THR A 86 -2.85 -13.80 -29.81
C THR A 86 -2.51 -12.31 -29.84
N HIS A 87 -1.36 -11.92 -29.29
CA HIS A 87 -0.97 -10.52 -29.06
C HIS A 87 -1.99 -9.73 -28.21
N THR A 88 -2.71 -10.44 -27.33
CA THR A 88 -3.66 -9.87 -26.37
C THR A 88 -3.16 -10.07 -24.95
N ILE A 89 -3.84 -9.45 -23.99
CA ILE A 89 -3.57 -9.54 -22.55
C ILE A 89 -4.79 -10.21 -21.90
N PRO A 90 -4.78 -11.54 -21.72
CA PRO A 90 -5.80 -12.25 -20.97
C PRO A 90 -5.67 -11.87 -19.48
N TYR A 91 -6.54 -10.99 -19.00
CA TYR A 91 -6.31 -10.32 -17.71
C TYR A 91 -6.43 -11.26 -16.50
N GLU A 92 -7.21 -12.33 -16.55
CA GLU A 92 -7.23 -13.34 -15.47
C GLU A 92 -5.88 -14.04 -15.35
N TYR A 93 -5.25 -14.38 -16.48
CA TYR A 93 -3.91 -14.96 -16.48
C TYR A 93 -2.89 -13.94 -15.96
N TYR A 94 -2.96 -12.70 -16.42
CA TYR A 94 -2.04 -11.65 -16.02
C TYR A 94 -2.13 -11.33 -14.52
N ILE A 95 -3.34 -11.20 -13.96
CA ILE A 95 -3.55 -11.01 -12.52
C ILE A 95 -2.87 -12.14 -11.74
N ASN A 96 -3.04 -13.40 -12.15
CA ASN A 96 -2.40 -14.54 -11.49
C ASN A 96 -0.86 -14.47 -11.54
N GLN A 97 -0.26 -13.82 -12.53
CA GLN A 97 1.20 -13.60 -12.56
C GLN A 97 1.65 -12.47 -11.62
N LEU A 98 0.81 -11.46 -11.41
CA LEU A 98 1.08 -10.36 -10.47
C LEU A 98 0.93 -10.79 -9.01
N MET A 99 0.12 -11.81 -8.77
CA MET A 99 -0.19 -12.26 -7.43
C MET A 99 0.97 -13.04 -6.80
N TYR A 100 1.59 -12.40 -5.82
CA TYR A 100 2.33 -13.07 -4.76
C TYR A 100 1.69 -12.70 -3.43
N GLU A 101 1.08 -13.67 -2.75
CA GLU A 101 0.55 -13.50 -1.40
C GLU A 101 1.52 -14.11 -0.37
N PRO A 102 2.32 -13.29 0.32
CA PRO A 102 3.14 -13.79 1.42
C PRO A 102 2.22 -14.26 2.54
N THR A 103 2.49 -15.44 3.10
CA THR A 103 1.67 -16.00 4.18
C THR A 103 2.11 -15.50 5.56
N GLY A 104 1.16 -15.16 6.42
CA GLY A 104 1.41 -14.82 7.82
C GLY A 104 2.30 -13.59 7.97
N GLU A 105 3.34 -13.68 8.80
CA GLU A 105 4.25 -12.55 9.10
C GLU A 105 5.20 -12.18 7.97
N ASN A 106 5.25 -12.97 6.89
CA ASN A 106 5.97 -12.58 5.69
C ASN A 106 5.25 -11.46 4.92
N ASN A 107 3.99 -11.20 5.25
CA ASN A 107 3.26 -10.04 4.74
C ASN A 107 3.54 -8.83 5.66
N VAL A 108 4.14 -7.79 5.08
CA VAL A 108 4.52 -6.58 5.80
C VAL A 108 3.34 -5.81 6.39
N TYR A 109 2.15 -5.90 5.78
CA TYR A 109 0.93 -5.26 6.27
C TYR A 109 0.38 -6.01 7.49
N THR A 110 0.30 -7.34 7.42
CA THR A 110 -0.08 -8.17 8.58
C THR A 110 0.88 -8.00 9.75
N LEU A 111 2.18 -7.87 9.48
CA LEU A 111 3.18 -7.56 10.50
C LEU A 111 2.92 -6.18 11.13
N ALA A 112 2.64 -5.16 10.33
CA ALA A 112 2.36 -3.81 10.81
C ALA A 112 1.11 -3.77 11.70
N ASP A 113 0.02 -4.44 11.30
CA ASP A 113 -1.20 -4.57 12.09
C ASP A 113 -0.93 -5.15 13.48
N ARG A 114 -0.15 -6.24 13.54
CA ARG A 114 0.23 -6.84 14.82
C ARG A 114 1.06 -5.88 15.67
N VAL A 115 2.06 -5.24 15.07
CA VAL A 115 2.93 -4.30 15.80
C VAL A 115 2.12 -3.13 16.36
N GLU A 116 1.17 -2.57 15.59
CA GLU A 116 0.27 -1.53 16.10
C GLU A 116 -0.64 -2.04 17.22
N ALA A 117 -1.17 -3.26 17.10
CA ALA A 117 -2.03 -3.86 18.13
C ALA A 117 -1.29 -4.16 19.44
N GLU A 118 0.01 -4.46 19.37
CA GLU A 118 0.88 -4.70 20.53
C GLU A 118 1.37 -3.41 21.20
N LYS A 119 1.20 -2.23 20.58
CA LYS A 119 1.60 -0.96 21.20
C LYS A 119 0.83 -0.73 22.50
N PRO A 120 1.53 -0.34 23.58
CA PRO A 120 0.85 -0.02 24.83
C PRO A 120 -0.17 1.10 24.60
N PRO A 121 -1.32 1.08 25.28
CA PRO A 121 -2.30 2.15 25.16
C PRO A 121 -1.62 3.49 25.49
N PRO A 122 -2.01 4.59 24.83
CA PRO A 122 -1.45 5.90 25.12
C PRO A 122 -1.59 6.17 26.62
N PRO A 123 -0.57 6.75 27.27
CA PRO A 123 -0.64 7.04 28.69
C PRO A 123 -1.91 7.85 28.98
N PRO A 124 -2.63 7.54 30.07
CA PRO A 124 -3.86 8.27 30.39
C PRO A 124 -3.55 9.76 30.45
N PRO A 125 -4.44 10.63 29.93
CA PRO A 125 -4.21 12.06 29.94
C PRO A 125 -3.93 12.51 31.37
N LEU A 126 -2.94 13.41 31.53
CA LEU A 126 -2.59 13.95 32.84
C LEU A 126 -3.86 14.45 33.54
N ARG A 127 -4.17 13.86 34.70
CA ARG A 127 -5.26 14.33 35.56
C ARG A 127 -5.03 15.81 35.84
N ARG A 128 -6.00 16.66 35.50
CA ARG A 128 -5.92 18.10 35.81
C ARG A 128 -5.72 18.28 37.31
N MET A 129 -4.91 19.25 37.72
CA MET A 129 -4.69 19.58 39.15
C MET A 129 -6.01 19.75 39.93
N SER A 130 -7.04 20.29 39.29
CA SER A 130 -8.39 20.42 39.88
C SER A 130 -9.03 19.08 40.30
N SER A 131 -8.74 17.99 39.59
CA SER A 131 -9.22 16.66 39.95
C SER A 131 -8.54 16.10 41.20
N TYR A 132 -7.26 16.45 41.42
CA TYR A 132 -6.54 16.09 42.65
C TYR A 132 -7.13 16.82 43.87
N TYR A 133 -7.38 18.13 43.75
CA TYR A 133 -8.00 18.90 44.83
C TYR A 133 -9.39 18.37 45.20
N ARG A 134 -10.24 18.08 44.21
CA ARG A 134 -11.57 17.47 44.45
C ARG A 134 -11.47 16.10 45.14
N SER A 135 -10.50 15.26 44.75
CA SER A 135 -10.30 13.98 45.43
C SER A 135 -9.75 14.12 46.85
N LEU A 136 -8.97 15.16 47.14
CA LEU A 136 -8.51 15.45 48.50
C LEU A 136 -9.66 15.97 49.37
N GLU A 137 -10.48 16.89 48.85
CA GLU A 137 -11.68 17.40 49.53
C GLU A 137 -12.61 16.24 49.95
N ASN A 138 -12.88 15.29 49.04
CA ASN A 138 -13.70 14.11 49.35
C ASN A 138 -13.06 13.15 50.38
N ILE A 139 -11.73 13.13 50.52
CA ILE A 139 -11.03 12.31 51.53
C ILE A 139 -11.15 12.97 52.91
N PHE A 140 -11.17 14.30 52.97
CA PHE A 140 -11.31 15.06 54.22
C PHE A 140 -12.77 15.29 54.65
N GLU A 141 -13.76 14.90 53.84
CA GLU A 141 -15.19 14.89 54.19
C GLU A 141 -15.68 13.56 54.81
N LEU A 142 -14.80 12.59 55.03
CA LEU A 142 -15.12 11.28 55.63
C LEU A 142 -14.85 11.18 57.15
N ASP A 143 -14.60 12.30 57.83
CA ASP A 143 -14.55 12.41 59.31
C ASP A 143 -15.75 13.22 59.85
#